data_AF-A0A6N2AP42-F1
#
_entry.id   AF-A0A6N2AP42-F1
#
_cell.length_a   1.000
_cell.length_b   1.000
_cell.length_c   1.000
_cell.angle_alpha   90.00
_cell.angle_beta   90.00
_cell.angle_gamma   90.00
#
_symmetry.space_group_name_H-M   'P 1'
#
loop_
_entity.id
_entity.type
_entity.pdbx_description
1 polymer ?
#
loop_
_entity_poly.entity_id
_entity_poly.type
_entity_poly.pdbx_seq_one_letter_code
_entity_poly.pdbx_strand_id
1 'polypeptide(L)' 'PRGFGFGGASGGSRSGWKSGDWICTRLGCNEHNFASRMECFRCNAPRDLAGNKSSY' A
#
# COMPACT_ATOMS: atom_id res chain seq x y z
N PRO A 1 -21.23 10.44 39.37
CA PRO A 1 -22.20 10.53 38.25
C PRO A 1 -21.49 10.41 36.89
N ARG A 2 -21.68 9.26 36.22
CA ARG A 2 -21.90 9.11 34.77
C ARG A 2 -21.08 10.09 33.88
N GLY A 3 -19.89 9.77 33.39
CA GLY A 3 -19.55 8.60 32.58
C GLY A 3 -19.98 8.84 31.13
N PHE A 4 -19.04 9.16 30.23
CA PHE A 4 -19.10 8.88 28.79
C PHE A 4 -17.69 8.73 28.25
N GLY A 5 -17.27 7.48 28.08
CA GLY A 5 -16.11 7.13 27.27
C GLY A 5 -16.48 7.14 25.79
N PHE A 6 -15.55 7.62 24.97
CA PHE A 6 -15.39 7.23 23.58
C PHE A 6 -13.90 6.85 23.48
N GLY A 7 -13.48 5.59 23.37
CA GLY A 7 -14.14 4.48 22.72
C GLY A 7 -13.79 4.48 21.23
N GLY A 8 -12.57 4.06 20.90
CA GLY A 8 -12.25 3.39 19.64
C GLY A 8 -12.05 4.27 18.40
N ALA A 9 -10.82 4.31 17.91
CA ALA A 9 -10.44 3.60 16.69
C ALA A 9 -9.07 4.10 16.25
N SER A 10 -8.07 3.23 16.46
CA SER A 10 -6.98 2.97 15.53
C SER A 10 -7.40 3.19 14.07
N GLY A 11 -7.28 4.42 13.60
CA GLY A 11 -7.57 4.82 12.23
C GLY A 11 -6.35 5.50 11.65
N GLY A 12 -5.21 4.82 11.71
CA GLY A 12 -4.01 5.17 10.95
C GLY A 12 -4.26 4.93 9.47
N SER A 13 -5.26 5.62 8.91
CA SER A 13 -5.38 5.85 7.48
C SER A 13 -4.07 6.47 7.10
N ARG A 14 -3.19 5.70 6.47
CA ARG A 14 -1.90 6.23 6.06
C ARG A 14 -2.20 7.33 5.05
N SER A 15 -2.13 8.59 5.50
CA SER A 15 -2.83 9.77 4.94
C SER A 15 -2.45 10.17 3.51
N GLY A 16 -1.80 9.30 2.74
CA GLY A 16 -1.47 9.49 1.33
C GLY A 16 -1.63 8.22 0.47
N TRP A 17 -2.08 7.08 1.01
CA TRP A 17 -2.33 5.89 0.21
C TRP A 17 -3.67 5.97 -0.51
N LYS A 18 -3.63 5.78 -1.82
CA LYS A 18 -4.80 5.63 -2.69
C LYS A 18 -5.03 4.15 -3.04
N SER A 19 -6.27 3.83 -3.39
CA SER A 19 -6.61 2.50 -3.90
C SER A 19 -5.77 2.20 -5.15
N GLY A 20 -5.14 1.03 -5.16
CA GLY A 20 -4.28 0.59 -6.26
C GLY A 20 -2.84 1.09 -6.19
N ASP A 21 -2.46 1.92 -5.22
CA ASP A 21 -1.05 2.17 -4.93
C ASP A 21 -0.35 0.87 -4.55
N TRP A 22 0.94 0.78 -4.85
CA TRP A 22 1.71 -0.44 -4.66
C TRP A 22 3.10 -0.13 -4.12
N ILE A 23 3.62 -1.05 -3.32
CA ILE A 23 5.00 -1.01 -2.87
C ILE A 23 5.85 -1.81 -3.85
N CYS A 24 7.00 -1.27 -4.25
CA CYS A 24 7.93 -2.00 -5.10
C CYS A 24 8.44 -3.24 -4.36
N THR A 25 8.16 -4.42 -4.91
CA THR A 25 8.54 -5.73 -4.34
C THR A 25 10.01 -6.10 -4.59
N ARG A 26 10.75 -5.26 -5.33
CA ARG A 26 12.16 -5.49 -5.59
C ARG A 26 12.94 -5.40 -4.28
N LEU A 27 13.73 -6.43 -3.99
CA LEU A 27 14.64 -6.48 -2.85
C LEU A 27 15.53 -5.23 -2.85
N GLY A 28 15.51 -4.49 -1.73
CA GLY A 28 16.28 -3.26 -1.54
C GLY A 28 15.62 -1.97 -2.07
N CYS A 29 14.42 -2.02 -2.67
CA CYS A 29 13.70 -0.82 -3.08
C CYS A 29 12.57 -0.45 -2.10
N ASN A 30 11.51 -1.26 -2.01
CA ASN A 30 10.37 -1.04 -1.08
C ASN A 30 9.73 0.35 -1.13
N GLU A 31 9.86 1.06 -2.26
CA GLU A 31 9.31 2.41 -2.41
C GLU A 31 7.81 2.39 -2.75
N HIS A 32 7.09 3.40 -2.28
CA HIS A 32 5.68 3.62 -2.61
C HIS A 32 5.52 4.17 -4.03
N ASN A 33 4.66 3.55 -4.82
CA ASN A 33 4.35 3.96 -6.19
C ASN A 33 2.85 4.18 -6.32
N PHE A 34 2.50 5.24 -7.04
CA PHE A 34 1.10 5.56 -7.33
C PHE A 34 0.46 4.51 -8.25
N ALA A 35 -0.86 4.30 -8.09
CA ALA A 35 -1.64 3.34 -8.85
C ALA A 35 -1.50 3.43 -10.38
N SER A 36 -1.23 4.62 -10.92
CA SER A 36 -1.05 4.85 -12.36
C SER A 36 0.29 4.37 -12.92
N ARG A 37 1.27 4.10 -12.05
CA ARG A 37 2.61 3.67 -12.46
C ARG A 37 2.61 2.17 -12.75
N MET A 38 3.08 1.80 -13.93
CA MET A 38 3.38 0.41 -14.30
C MET A 38 4.81 0.00 -13.95
N GLU A 39 5.66 0.95 -13.54
CA GLU A 39 7.05 0.73 -13.18
C GLU A 39 7.41 1.59 -11.96
N CYS A 40 8.35 1.12 -11.15
CA CYS A 40 8.76 1.83 -9.95
C CYS A 40 9.48 3.14 -10.31
N PHE A 41 9.12 4.25 -9.65
CA PHE A 41 9.75 5.56 -9.91
C PHE A 41 11.24 5.61 -9.53
N ARG A 42 11.68 4.73 -8.61
CA ARG A 42 13.04 4.73 -8.06
C ARG A 42 13.99 3.80 -8.82
N CYS A 43 13.53 2.58 -9.13
CA CYS A 43 14.38 1.54 -9.70
C CYS A 43 13.92 1.02 -11.08
N ASN A 44 12.86 1.60 -11.64
CA ASN A 44 12.27 1.22 -12.93
C ASN A 44 11.84 -0.26 -13.01
N ALA A 45 11.71 -0.95 -11.87
CA ALA A 45 11.20 -2.32 -11.86
C ALA A 45 9.72 -2.34 -12.26
N PRO A 46 9.29 -3.33 -13.07
CA PRO A 46 7.89 -3.44 -13.44
C PRO A 46 7.02 -3.67 -12.20
N ARG A 47 5.80 -3.16 -12.26
CA ARG A 47 4.77 -3.45 -11.28
C ARG A 47 4.44 -4.92 -11.37
N ASP A 48 4.49 -5.59 -10.23
CA ASP A 48 4.00 -6.94 -10.11
C ASP A 48 2.47 -6.91 -10.21
N LEU A 49 1.98 -6.94 -11.46
CA LEU A 49 0.56 -7.09 -11.79
C LEU A 49 0.08 -8.53 -11.52
N ALA A 50 1.03 -9.44 -11.34
CA ALA A 50 0.82 -10.83 -10.97
C ALA A 50 0.61 -10.94 -9.46
N GLY A 51 -0.44 -10.30 -8.94
CA GLY A 51 -1.01 -10.73 -7.67
C GLY A 51 -1.31 -12.23 -7.77
N ASN A 52 -0.51 -13.05 -7.10
CA ASN A 52 -0.76 -14.46 -6.79
C ASN A 52 -1.81 -15.14 -7.67
N LYS A 53 -1.46 -15.43 -8.92
CA LYS A 53 -2.01 -16.58 -9.63
C LYS A 53 -0.90 -17.61 -9.81
N SER A 54 -0.30 -18.06 -8.70
CA SER A 54 0.04 -19.48 -8.61
C SER A 54 -1.28 -20.24 -8.52
N SER A 55 -1.85 -20.54 -9.67
CA SER A 55 -2.92 -21.52 -9.81
C SER A 55 -2.69 -22.20 -11.15
N TYR A 56 -1.64 -23.01 -11.23
CA TYR A 56 -1.62 -24.31 -11.91
C TYR A 56 -0.58 -25.18 -11.19
#